data_AF-A0A975IS71-F1
#
_entry.id   AF-A0A975IS71-F1
#
_cell.length_a   1.000
_cell.length_b   1.000
_cell.length_c   1.000
_cell.angle_alpha   90.00
_cell.angle_beta   90.00
_cell.angle_gamma   90.00
#
_symmetry.space_group_name_H-M   'P 1'
#
loop_
_entity.id
_entity.type
_entity.pdbx_description
1 polymer ?
#
loop_
_entity_poly.entity_id
_entity_poly.type
_entity_poly.pdbx_seq_one_letter_code
_entity_poly.pdbx_strand_id
1 'polypeptide(L)'
;MKVIFFTFFIFFTFSVSAQIDPVWYNLLIPHDKAETIKDMLEKEGVDLSIDTLPYLILDYKNDKFFLTKKTEKSNIRAFKILKTTADFYVVCSDNVDLCDCKANTFIYKKSNDKLQRIQRPFSFSLKRNIIKRLDDMELDKPEGYEDLSFCEILEGL
;
A
#
# COMPACT_ATOMS: atom_id res chain seq x y z
N MET A 1 -36.70 -15.76 71.64
CA MET A 1 -36.64 -14.39 71.11
C MET A 1 -35.18 -13.98 70.96
N LYS A 2 -34.66 -13.99 69.73
CA LYS A 2 -33.44 -13.32 69.24
C LYS A 2 -33.34 -13.63 67.74
N VAL A 3 -33.87 -12.73 66.92
CA VAL A 3 -33.73 -12.75 65.46
C VAL A 3 -32.54 -11.86 65.14
N ILE A 4 -31.47 -12.44 64.60
CA ILE A 4 -30.30 -11.69 64.13
C ILE A 4 -30.49 -11.46 62.64
N PHE A 5 -30.74 -10.21 62.28
CA PHE A 5 -30.78 -9.69 60.92
C PHE A 5 -29.36 -9.76 60.33
N PHE A 6 -29.15 -10.59 59.31
CA PHE A 6 -27.94 -10.54 58.50
C PHE A 6 -28.16 -9.58 57.32
N THR A 7 -27.46 -8.46 57.37
CA THR A 7 -27.39 -7.42 56.35
C THR A 7 -26.69 -7.94 55.09
N PHE A 8 -27.37 -7.86 53.97
CA PHE A 8 -26.85 -8.10 52.62
C PHE A 8 -25.85 -6.97 52.26
N PHE A 9 -24.56 -7.29 52.18
CA PHE A 9 -23.53 -6.38 51.66
C PHE A 9 -23.42 -6.60 50.15
N ILE A 10 -24.02 -5.71 49.36
CA ILE A 10 -23.87 -5.69 47.90
C ILE A 10 -22.53 -4.99 47.59
N PHE A 11 -21.52 -5.76 47.21
CA PHE A 11 -20.30 -5.24 46.61
C PHE A 11 -20.59 -4.87 45.15
N PHE A 12 -20.85 -3.58 44.88
CA PHE A 12 -20.74 -3.00 43.55
C PHE A 12 -19.25 -2.87 43.20
N THR A 13 -18.69 -3.84 42.48
CA THR A 13 -17.37 -3.68 41.85
C THR A 13 -17.54 -2.76 40.65
N PHE A 14 -17.21 -1.48 40.82
CA PHE A 14 -16.98 -0.56 39.72
C PHE A 14 -15.73 -1.01 38.96
N SER A 15 -15.93 -1.68 37.82
CA SER A 15 -14.88 -1.89 36.83
C SER A 15 -14.58 -0.55 36.16
N VAL A 16 -13.57 0.17 36.68
CA VAL A 16 -12.99 1.32 35.99
C VAL A 16 -12.15 0.78 34.83
N SER A 17 -12.77 0.59 33.68
CA SER A 17 -12.04 0.46 32.41
C SER A 17 -11.41 1.82 32.12
N ALA A 18 -10.11 1.93 32.37
CA ALA A 18 -9.31 3.07 31.92
C ALA A 18 -9.37 3.14 30.38
N GLN A 19 -10.27 3.97 29.86
CA GLN A 19 -10.24 4.40 28.46
C GLN A 19 -9.08 5.38 28.33
N ILE A 20 -7.94 4.88 27.87
CA ILE A 20 -6.80 5.73 27.49
C ILE A 20 -7.26 6.54 26.28
N ASP A 21 -7.30 7.86 26.45
CA ASP A 21 -7.72 8.81 25.43
C ASP A 21 -6.76 8.72 24.22
N PRO A 22 -7.25 8.37 23.00
CA PRO A 22 -6.42 8.12 21.82
C PRO A 22 -5.63 9.34 21.35
N VAL A 23 -5.94 10.53 21.86
CA VAL A 23 -5.23 11.78 21.54
C VAL A 23 -3.79 11.75 22.05
N TRP A 24 -3.53 11.19 23.24
CA TRP A 24 -2.18 11.17 23.82
C TRP A 24 -1.27 10.11 23.19
N TYR A 25 -1.83 8.98 22.77
CA TYR A 25 -1.06 7.91 22.12
C TYR A 25 -0.45 8.37 20.78
N ASN A 26 -1.14 9.23 20.04
CA ASN A 26 -0.67 9.76 18.76
C ASN A 26 0.39 10.88 18.89
N LEU A 27 0.54 11.49 20.08
CA LEU A 27 1.47 12.61 20.28
C LEU A 27 2.91 12.17 20.62
N LEU A 28 3.08 10.93 21.06
CA LEU A 28 4.34 10.41 21.62
C LEU A 28 5.12 9.49 20.68
N ILE A 29 4.55 9.13 19.53
CA ILE A 29 5.26 8.35 18.51
C ILE A 29 5.77 9.34 17.46
N PRO A 30 7.08 9.67 17.43
CA PRO A 30 7.65 10.38 16.31
C PRO A 30 7.48 9.48 15.08
N HIS A 31 6.49 9.80 14.26
CA HIS A 31 6.36 9.23 12.94
C HIS A 31 7.38 9.94 12.05
N ASP A 32 8.64 9.51 12.10
CA ASP A 32 9.59 9.81 11.03
C ASP A 32 8.90 9.41 9.73
N LYS A 33 8.54 10.41 8.93
CA LYS A 33 7.89 10.17 7.65
C LYS A 33 8.88 9.39 6.80
N ALA A 34 8.52 8.16 6.45
CA ALA A 34 9.29 7.36 5.51
C ALA A 34 9.47 8.19 4.22
N GLU A 35 10.71 8.30 3.76
CA GLU A 35 11.06 9.02 2.53
C GLU A 35 10.37 8.34 1.34
N THR A 36 9.61 9.11 0.56
CA THR A 36 8.95 8.61 -0.64
C THR A 36 9.84 8.79 -1.87
N ILE A 37 9.58 8.04 -2.95
CA ILE A 37 10.28 8.24 -4.24
C ILE A 37 10.17 9.69 -4.73
N LYS A 38 9.03 10.34 -4.50
CA LYS A 38 8.83 11.76 -4.84
C LYS A 38 9.85 12.63 -4.08
N ASP A 39 9.93 12.44 -2.76
CA ASP A 39 10.84 13.22 -1.91
C ASP A 39 12.31 12.98 -2.32
N MET A 40 12.66 11.73 -2.64
CA MET A 40 13.98 11.35 -3.13
C MET A 40 14.32 12.09 -4.43
N LEU A 41 13.43 12.05 -5.44
CA LEU A 41 13.65 12.72 -6.72
C LEU A 41 13.72 14.25 -6.57
N GLU A 42 12.86 14.86 -5.74
CA GLU A 42 12.88 16.31 -5.48
C GLU A 42 14.17 16.75 -4.79
N LYS A 43 14.68 15.98 -3.81
CA LYS A 43 15.98 16.26 -3.17
C LYS A 43 17.14 16.22 -4.16
N GLU A 44 17.04 15.38 -5.18
CA GLU A 44 18.04 15.29 -6.25
C GLU A 44 17.85 16.34 -7.36
N GLY A 45 16.90 17.27 -7.18
CA GLY A 45 16.66 18.40 -8.08
C GLY A 45 15.92 18.02 -9.36
N VAL A 46 15.24 16.88 -9.38
CA VAL A 46 14.46 16.44 -10.53
C VAL A 46 13.14 17.20 -10.60
N ASP A 47 12.82 17.79 -11.74
CA ASP A 47 11.50 18.38 -11.99
C ASP A 47 10.46 17.28 -12.18
N LEU A 48 9.42 17.30 -11.35
CA LEU A 48 8.33 16.32 -11.36
C LEU A 48 7.06 16.87 -12.00
N SER A 49 7.12 18.02 -12.69
CA SER A 49 5.98 18.61 -13.39
C SER A 49 5.30 17.60 -14.34
N ILE A 50 3.98 17.41 -14.15
CA ILE A 50 3.14 16.58 -15.02
C ILE A 50 2.18 17.53 -15.72
N ASP A 51 2.50 17.93 -16.95
CA ASP A 51 1.67 18.84 -17.74
C ASP A 51 0.48 18.12 -18.39
N THR A 52 0.63 16.82 -18.68
CA THR A 52 -0.38 15.99 -19.33
C THR A 52 -0.83 14.84 -18.42
N LEU A 53 -2.14 14.75 -18.19
CA LEU A 53 -2.78 13.61 -17.52
C LEU A 53 -2.85 12.41 -18.49
N PRO A 54 -2.84 11.16 -17.99
CA PRO A 54 -2.98 10.75 -16.59
C PRO A 54 -1.66 10.48 -15.86
N TYR A 55 -0.55 10.33 -16.58
CA TYR A 55 0.76 10.02 -16.03
C TYR A 55 1.91 10.49 -16.93
N LEU A 56 3.10 10.57 -16.36
CA LEU A 56 4.38 10.79 -17.04
C LEU A 56 5.34 9.64 -16.68
N ILE A 57 6.11 9.19 -17.66
CA ILE A 57 7.25 8.28 -17.43
C ILE A 57 8.52 9.13 -17.43
N LEU A 58 9.27 9.04 -16.34
CA LEU A 58 10.51 9.76 -16.14
C LEU A 58 11.68 8.77 -16.12
N ASP A 59 12.64 8.93 -17.01
CA ASP A 59 13.89 8.18 -16.98
C ASP A 59 14.94 8.93 -16.14
N TYR A 60 15.54 8.27 -15.14
CA TYR A 60 16.53 8.88 -14.25
C TYR A 60 17.51 7.86 -13.67
N LYS A 61 18.82 8.13 -13.77
CA LYS A 61 19.92 7.27 -13.26
C LYS A 61 19.74 5.77 -13.56
N ASN A 62 19.34 5.45 -14.81
CA ASN A 62 19.06 4.09 -15.31
C ASN A 62 17.75 3.44 -14.82
N ASP A 63 17.03 4.07 -13.90
CA ASP A 63 15.71 3.65 -13.49
C ASP A 63 14.63 4.41 -14.29
N LYS A 64 13.44 3.81 -14.35
CA LYS A 64 12.24 4.48 -14.87
C LYS A 64 11.24 4.68 -13.74
N PHE A 65 10.62 5.85 -13.71
CA PHE A 65 9.64 6.24 -12.71
C PHE A 65 8.30 6.56 -13.37
N PHE A 66 7.23 6.08 -12.76
CA PHE A 66 5.85 6.38 -13.12
C PHE A 66 5.34 7.48 -12.20
N LEU A 67 5.04 8.64 -12.76
CA LEU A 67 4.51 9.79 -12.06
C LEU A 67 3.04 9.97 -12.43
N THR A 68 2.15 10.10 -11.46
CA THR A 68 0.72 10.32 -11.73
C THR A 68 0.10 11.30 -10.74
N LYS A 69 -0.96 11.98 -11.17
CA LYS A 69 -1.80 12.81 -10.30
C LYS A 69 -3.26 12.53 -10.62
N LYS A 70 -4.12 12.48 -9.59
CA LYS A 70 -5.56 12.20 -9.77
C LYS A 70 -6.29 13.35 -10.46
N THR A 71 -5.87 14.58 -10.16
CA THR A 71 -6.39 15.83 -10.73
C THR A 71 -5.25 16.82 -10.86
N GLU A 72 -5.44 17.91 -11.59
CA GLU A 72 -4.41 18.98 -11.73
C GLU A 72 -3.94 19.54 -10.38
N LYS A 73 -4.84 19.61 -9.39
CA LYS A 73 -4.56 20.12 -8.05
C LYS A 73 -4.08 19.05 -7.06
N SER A 74 -4.05 17.78 -7.47
CA SER A 74 -3.64 16.68 -6.60
C SER A 74 -2.12 16.61 -6.49
N ASN A 75 -1.64 16.15 -5.34
CA ASN A 75 -0.22 15.83 -5.18
C ASN A 75 0.20 14.74 -6.19
N ILE A 76 1.39 14.91 -6.74
CA ILE A 76 2.03 13.91 -7.59
C ILE A 76 2.38 12.69 -6.74
N ARG A 77 2.09 11.51 -7.26
CA ARG A 77 2.55 10.23 -6.73
C ARG A 77 3.60 9.68 -7.68
N ALA A 78 4.75 9.32 -7.13
CA ALA A 78 5.84 8.73 -7.87
C ALA A 78 6.01 7.26 -7.49
N PHE A 79 6.31 6.43 -8.48
CA PHE A 79 6.55 5.01 -8.31
C PHE A 79 7.74 4.59 -9.17
N LYS A 80 8.56 3.64 -8.70
CA LYS A 80 9.57 3.00 -9.53
C LYS A 80 8.87 1.99 -10.45
N ILE A 81 9.21 1.98 -11.73
CA ILE A 81 8.70 0.97 -12.66
C ILE A 81 9.60 -0.25 -12.55
N LEU A 82 9.01 -1.33 -12.06
CA LEU A 82 9.72 -2.61 -11.85
C LEU A 82 9.63 -3.50 -13.09
N LYS A 83 8.51 -3.42 -13.82
CA LYS A 83 8.28 -4.19 -15.04
C LYS A 83 7.37 -3.46 -16.00
N THR A 84 7.65 -3.61 -17.29
CA THR A 84 6.84 -3.06 -18.39
C THR A 84 6.36 -4.18 -19.28
N THR A 85 5.05 -4.23 -19.54
CA THR A 85 4.45 -5.10 -20.55
C THR A 85 3.74 -4.26 -21.60
N ALA A 86 3.12 -4.89 -22.61
CA ALA A 86 2.31 -4.18 -23.59
C ALA A 86 1.13 -3.45 -22.90
N ASP A 87 0.42 -4.15 -22.01
CA ASP A 87 -0.87 -3.72 -21.48
C ASP A 87 -0.80 -3.01 -20.12
N PHE A 88 0.27 -3.21 -19.35
CA PHE A 88 0.38 -2.68 -18.00
C PHE A 88 1.82 -2.37 -17.57
N TYR A 89 1.93 -1.71 -16.42
CA TYR A 89 3.18 -1.56 -15.67
C TYR A 89 3.02 -2.21 -14.29
N VAL A 90 4.09 -2.85 -13.81
CA VAL A 90 4.24 -3.19 -12.39
C VAL A 90 5.10 -2.10 -11.77
N VAL A 91 4.58 -1.43 -10.75
CA VAL A 91 5.23 -0.28 -10.12
C VAL A 91 5.33 -0.42 -8.60
N CYS A 92 6.36 0.18 -8.00
CA CYS A 92 6.61 0.17 -6.56
C CYS A 92 6.55 1.57 -5.97
N SER A 93 6.00 1.72 -4.75
CA SER A 93 6.11 3.00 -4.03
C SER A 93 7.49 3.26 -3.42
N ASP A 94 8.35 2.24 -3.39
CA ASP A 94 9.67 2.28 -2.75
C ASP A 94 10.76 2.09 -3.82
N ASN A 95 11.95 2.65 -3.60
CA ASN A 95 13.08 2.49 -4.51
C ASN A 95 13.82 1.17 -4.24
N VAL A 96 13.18 0.05 -4.59
CA VAL A 96 13.70 -1.32 -4.41
C VAL A 96 13.40 -2.16 -5.66
N ASP A 97 13.98 -3.36 -5.72
CA ASP A 97 13.77 -4.28 -6.84
C ASP A 97 12.42 -5.02 -6.76
N LEU A 98 12.07 -5.69 -7.87
CA LEU A 98 10.74 -6.28 -8.12
C LEU A 98 10.20 -7.10 -6.94
N CYS A 99 11.01 -8.02 -6.42
CA CYS A 99 10.57 -8.97 -5.40
C CYS A 99 10.64 -8.43 -3.97
N ASP A 100 11.38 -7.35 -3.73
CA ASP A 100 11.49 -6.70 -2.43
C ASP A 100 10.33 -5.74 -2.15
N CYS A 101 9.69 -5.24 -3.21
CA CYS A 101 8.58 -4.29 -3.10
C CYS A 101 7.34 -4.85 -2.36
N LYS A 102 7.05 -6.16 -2.48
CA LYS A 102 6.03 -6.89 -1.69
C LYS A 102 4.65 -6.19 -1.65
N ALA A 103 4.26 -5.66 -0.49
CA ALA A 103 2.96 -5.02 -0.26
C ALA A 103 2.83 -3.63 -0.90
N ASN A 104 3.97 -3.04 -1.26
CA ASN A 104 4.10 -1.72 -1.87
C ASN A 104 4.06 -1.78 -3.40
N THR A 105 3.76 -2.95 -3.96
CA THR A 105 3.59 -3.18 -5.39
C THR A 105 2.17 -2.84 -5.86
N PHE A 106 2.10 -2.21 -7.03
CA PHE A 106 0.88 -1.83 -7.74
C PHE A 106 0.94 -2.30 -9.19
N ILE A 107 -0.23 -2.52 -9.79
CA ILE A 107 -0.38 -2.70 -11.24
C ILE A 107 -1.09 -1.47 -11.81
N TYR A 108 -0.55 -0.91 -12.88
CA TYR A 108 -1.18 0.12 -13.68
C TYR A 108 -1.61 -0.46 -15.03
N LYS A 109 -2.91 -0.62 -15.29
CA LYS A 109 -3.42 -1.07 -16.60
C LYS A 109 -3.61 0.13 -17.52
N LYS A 110 -2.94 0.11 -18.67
CA LYS A 110 -2.85 1.26 -19.59
C LYS A 110 -4.16 1.54 -20.31
N SER A 111 -4.96 0.52 -20.61
CA SER A 111 -6.18 0.68 -21.41
C SER A 111 -7.30 1.45 -20.72
N ASN A 112 -7.29 1.54 -19.39
CA ASN A 112 -8.30 2.23 -18.59
C ASN A 112 -7.71 3.11 -17.48
N ASP A 113 -6.41 3.40 -17.56
CA ASP A 113 -5.65 4.21 -16.61
C ASP A 113 -5.84 3.83 -15.12
N LYS A 114 -6.04 2.53 -14.86
CA LYS A 114 -6.36 2.03 -13.53
C LYS A 114 -5.09 1.62 -12.78
N LEU A 115 -4.80 2.35 -11.72
CA LEU A 115 -3.76 2.01 -10.74
C LEU A 115 -4.35 1.24 -9.56
N GLN A 116 -3.87 0.02 -9.29
CA GLN A 116 -4.40 -0.84 -8.25
C GLN A 116 -3.29 -1.45 -7.41
N ARG A 117 -3.36 -1.28 -6.08
CA ARG A 117 -2.43 -1.92 -5.14
C ARG A 117 -2.67 -3.42 -5.12
N ILE A 118 -1.60 -4.21 -5.17
CA ILE A 118 -1.69 -5.66 -5.05
C ILE A 118 -2.29 -6.03 -3.70
N GLN A 119 -1.71 -5.53 -2.61
CA GLN A 119 -2.20 -5.84 -1.26
C GLN A 119 -3.69 -5.50 -1.11
N ARG A 120 -4.45 -6.46 -0.59
CA ARG A 120 -5.88 -6.31 -0.27
C ARG A 120 -6.08 -6.20 1.24
N PRO A 121 -7.10 -5.44 1.71
CA PRO A 121 -7.49 -5.45 3.11
C PRO A 121 -7.80 -6.86 3.59
N PHE A 122 -7.40 -7.18 4.82
CA PHE A 122 -7.68 -8.46 5.49
C PHE A 122 -7.18 -9.71 4.77
N SER A 123 -6.15 -9.58 3.92
CA SER A 123 -5.51 -10.71 3.25
C SER A 123 -4.04 -10.81 3.63
N PHE A 124 -3.65 -12.00 4.09
CA PHE A 124 -2.29 -12.31 4.54
C PHE A 124 -1.39 -12.90 3.45
N SER A 125 -1.92 -13.17 2.25
CA SER A 125 -1.17 -13.81 1.16
C SER A 125 -1.04 -12.88 -0.04
N LEU A 126 0.19 -12.42 -0.32
CA LEU A 126 0.49 -11.61 -1.51
C LEU A 126 0.27 -12.40 -2.81
N LYS A 127 0.58 -13.70 -2.84
CA LYS A 127 0.25 -14.60 -3.96
C LYS A 127 -1.24 -14.56 -4.31
N ARG A 128 -2.12 -14.81 -3.32
CA ARG A 128 -3.57 -14.77 -3.56
C ARG A 128 -4.05 -13.39 -3.97
N ASN A 129 -3.41 -12.34 -3.45
CA ASN A 129 -3.75 -10.96 -3.79
C ASN A 129 -3.39 -10.61 -5.23
N ILE A 130 -2.20 -10.99 -5.71
CA ILE A 130 -1.79 -10.70 -7.09
C ILE A 130 -2.67 -11.43 -8.09
N ILE A 131 -2.92 -12.72 -7.89
CA ILE A 131 -3.83 -13.50 -8.75
C ILE A 131 -5.20 -12.85 -8.81
N LYS A 132 -5.76 -12.47 -7.65
CA LYS A 132 -7.05 -11.80 -7.61
C LYS A 132 -7.03 -10.43 -8.32
N ARG A 133 -5.93 -9.67 -8.26
CA ARG A 133 -5.82 -8.40 -8.99
C ARG A 133 -5.72 -8.60 -10.49
N LEU A 134 -4.97 -9.61 -10.94
CA LEU A 134 -4.90 -9.95 -12.36
C LEU A 134 -6.29 -10.33 -12.89
N ASP A 135 -7.04 -11.16 -12.14
CA ASP A 135 -8.42 -11.50 -12.46
C ASP A 135 -9.33 -10.25 -12.48
N ASP A 136 -9.30 -9.41 -11.43
CA ASP A 136 -10.11 -8.19 -11.31
C ASP A 136 -9.81 -7.15 -12.41
N MET A 137 -8.62 -7.24 -12.99
CA MET A 137 -8.14 -6.33 -14.03
C MET A 137 -8.20 -6.96 -15.41
N GLU A 138 -8.67 -8.20 -15.55
CA GLU A 138 -8.69 -8.93 -16.83
C GLU A 138 -7.29 -8.90 -17.49
N LEU A 139 -6.29 -9.36 -16.74
CA LEU A 139 -4.92 -9.52 -17.18
C LEU A 139 -4.54 -11.00 -17.12
N ASP A 140 -3.71 -11.43 -18.06
CA ASP A 140 -3.24 -12.81 -18.11
C ASP A 140 -2.36 -13.13 -16.90
N LYS A 141 -2.45 -14.40 -16.48
CA LYS A 141 -1.63 -14.98 -15.43
C LYS A 141 -0.55 -15.83 -16.08
N PRO A 142 0.64 -15.95 -15.48
CA PRO A 142 1.63 -16.89 -15.96
C PRO A 142 1.09 -18.32 -15.90
N GLU A 143 1.51 -19.16 -16.84
CA GLU A 143 1.14 -20.58 -16.86
C GLU A 143 1.66 -21.30 -15.60
N GLY A 144 0.85 -22.17 -15.00
CA GLY A 144 1.21 -22.88 -13.77
C GLY A 144 1.34 -22.00 -12.52
N TYR A 145 0.74 -20.80 -12.50
CA TYR A 145 0.79 -19.88 -11.36
C TYR A 145 0.35 -20.49 -10.03
N GLU A 146 -0.40 -21.59 -10.05
CA GLU A 146 -0.83 -22.35 -8.90
C GLU A 146 0.34 -22.82 -8.03
N ASP A 147 1.51 -23.08 -8.62
CA ASP A 147 2.71 -23.55 -7.92
C ASP A 147 3.73 -22.43 -7.66
N LEU A 148 3.60 -21.29 -8.32
CA LEU A 148 4.54 -20.18 -8.22
C LEU A 148 4.36 -19.33 -6.95
N SER A 149 5.45 -18.81 -6.39
CA SER A 149 5.45 -17.80 -5.34
C SER A 149 5.03 -16.42 -5.87
N PHE A 150 4.86 -15.44 -4.97
CA PHE A 150 4.53 -14.07 -5.36
C PHE A 150 5.57 -13.45 -6.31
N CYS A 151 6.86 -13.64 -6.02
CA CYS A 151 7.97 -13.12 -6.82
C CYS A 151 8.00 -13.79 -8.20
N GLU A 152 7.92 -15.12 -8.25
CA GLU A 152 7.89 -15.88 -9.51
C GLU A 152 6.68 -15.51 -10.39
N ILE A 153 5.53 -15.23 -9.79
CA ILE A 153 4.38 -14.71 -10.54
C ILE A 153 4.72 -13.37 -11.17
N LEU A 154 5.28 -12.42 -10.42
CA LEU A 154 5.68 -11.11 -10.96
C LEU A 154 6.74 -11.22 -12.06
N GLU A 155 7.69 -12.13 -11.92
CA GLU A 155 8.72 -12.42 -12.92
C GLU A 155 8.15 -13.08 -14.19
N GLY A 156 7.07 -13.85 -14.05
CA GLY A 156 6.37 -14.50 -15.17
C GLY A 156 5.34 -13.63 -15.91
N LEU A 157 4.96 -12.46 -15.38
CA LEU A 157 4.00 -11.52 -15.99
C LEU A 157 4.48 -10.84 -17.27
#